data_AF-A0A151JQ11-F1
#
_entry.id   AF-A0A151JQ11-F1
#
_cell.length_a   1.000
_cell.length_b   1.000
_cell.length_c   1.000
_cell.angle_alpha   90.00
_cell.angle_beta   90.00
_cell.angle_gamma   90.00
#
_symmetry.space_group_name_H-M   'P 1'
#
loop_
_entity.id
_entity.type
_entity.pdbx_description
1 polymer ?
#
loop_
_entity_poly.entity_id
_entity_poly.type
_entity_poly.pdbx_seq_one_letter_code
_entity_poly.pdbx_strand_id
1 'polypeptide(L)'
;MQVKEDNITEPAYEVVMKKHVSKIIAKDINSMKKIGKGKIAIEMRTATAANSLVGHPELAKLGYTAFIPSHKVFRQGIIRGVPTSVSDAELKSNLRSSAKIIDFKRLNRRMTNNGIVEYTPSTTINIKFAGQILLKYVSLYFDMHNVSPFIPRVKTCFSCFRI
;
A
#
# COMPACT_ATOMS: atom_id res chain seq x y z
N MET A 1 19.08 37.46 -5.43
CA MET A 1 20.26 36.58 -5.36
C MET A 1 19.84 35.17 -5.72
N GLN A 2 20.03 34.77 -6.97
CA GLN A 2 19.79 33.41 -7.46
C GLN A 2 20.95 32.54 -6.97
N VAL A 3 20.65 31.51 -6.18
CA VAL A 3 21.65 30.51 -5.76
C VAL A 3 21.91 29.61 -6.95
N LYS A 4 23.13 29.69 -7.50
CA LYS A 4 23.62 28.81 -8.55
C LYS A 4 23.59 27.36 -8.08
N GLU A 5 23.13 26.47 -8.95
CA GLU A 5 23.16 25.01 -8.80
C GLU A 5 24.61 24.50 -8.91
N ASP A 6 25.46 24.89 -7.97
CA ASP A 6 26.85 24.46 -7.93
C ASP A 6 26.98 23.21 -7.03
N ASN A 7 27.27 22.06 -7.67
CA ASN A 7 27.81 20.83 -7.08
C ASN A 7 27.15 20.31 -5.79
N ILE A 8 25.85 20.00 -5.86
CA ILE A 8 25.14 19.31 -4.77
C ILE A 8 25.50 17.82 -4.81
N THR A 9 26.40 17.39 -3.92
CA THR A 9 26.73 15.98 -3.71
C THR A 9 25.50 15.20 -3.18
N GLU A 10 25.46 13.86 -3.33
CA GLU A 10 24.36 13.04 -2.79
C GLU A 10 23.96 13.34 -1.32
N PRO A 11 24.88 13.51 -0.36
CA PRO A 11 24.47 13.88 1.01
C PRO A 11 23.76 15.24 1.08
N ALA A 12 24.03 16.15 0.15
CA ALA A 12 23.43 17.48 0.16
C ALA A 12 21.95 17.48 -0.25
N TYR A 13 21.47 16.57 -1.14
CA TYR A 13 20.03 16.48 -1.42
C TYR A 13 19.22 16.12 -0.18
N GLU A 14 19.76 15.22 0.65
CA GLU A 14 19.06 14.72 1.84
C GLU A 14 18.88 15.85 2.85
N VAL A 15 19.96 16.60 3.12
CA VAL A 15 19.94 17.70 4.08
C VAL A 15 19.01 18.82 3.60
N VAL A 16 19.02 19.14 2.30
CA VAL A 16 18.12 20.15 1.72
C VAL A 16 16.66 19.72 1.83
N MET A 17 16.34 18.46 1.48
CA MET A 17 14.96 17.94 1.62
C MET A 17 14.50 17.97 3.08
N LYS A 18 15.34 17.52 4.02
CA LYS A 18 15.04 17.57 5.47
C LYS A 18 14.81 19.00 5.94
N LYS A 19 15.60 19.97 5.47
CA LYS A 19 15.46 21.39 5.78
C LYS A 19 14.17 21.99 5.22
N HIS A 20 13.77 21.60 4.01
CA HIS A 20 12.50 22.05 3.44
C HIS A 20 11.33 21.50 4.24
N VAL A 21 11.33 20.20 4.56
CA VAL A 21 10.21 19.60 5.29
C VAL A 21 10.13 20.10 6.74
N SER A 22 11.26 20.31 7.41
CA SER A 22 11.27 20.84 8.79
C SER A 22 10.72 22.26 8.90
N LYS A 23 10.84 23.08 7.85
CA LYS A 23 10.21 24.41 7.80
C LYS A 23 8.69 24.35 7.70
N ILE A 24 8.16 23.32 7.05
CA ILE A 24 6.71 23.16 6.81
C ILE A 24 6.04 22.57 8.06
N ILE A 25 6.57 21.46 8.59
CA ILE A 25 5.98 20.76 9.74
C ILE A 25 7.09 20.35 10.72
N ALA A 26 7.43 21.21 11.68
CA ALA A 26 8.43 20.88 12.70
C ALA A 26 7.86 20.07 13.88
N LYS A 27 6.59 20.30 14.25
CA LYS A 27 6.03 19.88 15.55
C LYS A 27 5.70 18.38 15.64
N ASP A 28 5.30 17.78 14.52
CA ASP A 28 4.78 16.41 14.49
C ASP A 28 5.77 15.37 13.93
N ILE A 29 7.01 15.78 13.65
CA ILE A 29 8.07 14.88 13.18
C ILE A 29 8.74 14.20 14.37
N ASN A 30 8.79 12.86 14.34
CA ASN A 30 9.60 12.07 15.26
C ASN A 30 11.02 11.86 14.71
N SER A 31 11.14 11.43 13.44
CA SER A 31 12.46 11.20 12.83
C SER A 31 12.44 11.33 11.30
N MET A 32 13.60 11.63 10.72
CA MET A 32 13.80 11.64 9.27
C MET A 32 15.03 10.82 8.88
N LYS A 33 14.84 9.81 8.03
CA LYS A 33 15.89 8.87 7.61
C LYS A 33 16.05 8.88 6.09
N LYS A 34 17.26 8.69 5.59
CA LYS A 34 17.49 8.46 4.17
C LYS A 34 17.07 7.04 3.78
N ILE A 35 16.33 6.92 2.68
CA ILE A 35 16.00 5.62 2.07
C ILE A 35 16.89 5.37 0.85
N GLY A 36 17.16 6.41 0.05
CA GLY A 36 17.94 6.29 -1.17
C GLY A 36 18.09 7.62 -1.89
N LYS A 37 18.56 7.57 -3.14
CA LYS A 37 18.79 8.76 -3.97
C LYS A 37 17.51 9.58 -4.11
N GLY A 38 17.52 10.82 -3.61
CA GLY A 38 16.37 11.74 -3.64
C GLY A 38 15.15 11.28 -2.82
N LYS A 39 15.33 10.39 -1.83
CA LYS A 39 14.22 9.85 -1.03
C LYS A 39 14.52 9.87 0.47
N ILE A 40 13.60 10.46 1.22
CA ILE A 40 13.61 10.48 2.68
C ILE A 40 12.35 9.79 3.23
N ALA A 41 12.53 9.02 4.30
CA ALA A 41 11.46 8.54 5.16
C ALA A 41 11.24 9.54 6.27
N ILE A 42 9.97 9.85 6.56
CA ILE A 42 9.59 10.73 7.65
C ILE A 42 8.65 9.95 8.56
N GLU A 43 9.06 9.78 9.81
CA GLU A 43 8.23 9.19 10.85
C GLU A 43 7.48 10.33 11.54
N MET A 44 6.16 10.35 11.36
CA MET A 44 5.26 11.30 12.00
C MET A 44 4.71 10.71 13.30
N ARG A 45 4.35 11.58 14.25
CA ARG A 45 3.75 11.17 15.52
C ARG A 45 2.35 10.57 15.35
N THR A 46 1.55 11.13 14.44
CA THR A 46 0.14 10.76 14.26
C THR A 46 -0.18 10.48 12.79
N ALA A 47 -1.19 9.63 12.55
CA ALA A 47 -1.68 9.33 11.21
C ALA A 47 -2.33 10.57 10.55
N THR A 48 -2.96 11.44 11.34
CA THR A 48 -3.54 12.70 10.86
C THR A 48 -2.47 13.63 10.31
N ALA A 49 -1.36 13.83 11.04
CA ALA A 49 -0.25 14.66 10.57
C ALA A 49 0.40 14.09 9.30
N ALA A 50 0.53 12.76 9.20
CA ALA A 50 1.02 12.11 7.98
C ALA A 50 0.10 12.36 6.76
N ASN A 51 -1.22 12.27 6.95
CA ASN A 51 -2.18 12.54 5.89
C ASN A 51 -2.16 14.02 5.46
N SER A 52 -2.06 14.95 6.41
CA SER A 52 -1.92 16.38 6.13
C SER A 52 -0.64 16.70 5.35
N LEU A 53 0.47 16.01 5.66
CA LEU A 53 1.73 16.17 4.94
C LEU A 53 1.63 15.70 3.48
N VAL A 54 0.99 14.56 3.21
CA VAL A 54 0.83 14.03 1.85
C VAL A 54 0.06 15.00 0.95
N GLY A 55 -0.94 15.70 1.49
CA GLY A 55 -1.76 16.68 0.77
C GLY A 55 -1.20 18.11 0.75
N HIS A 56 -0.01 18.37 1.29
CA HIS A 56 0.44 19.74 1.52
C HIS A 56 0.87 20.44 0.20
N PRO A 57 0.27 21.59 -0.16
CA PRO A 57 0.53 22.24 -1.46
C PRO A 57 1.96 22.78 -1.60
N GLU A 58 2.64 23.11 -0.49
CA GLU A 58 4.02 23.60 -0.54
C GLU A 58 5.02 22.53 -1.00
N LEU A 59 4.75 21.25 -0.73
CA LEU A 59 5.59 20.16 -1.25
C LEU A 59 5.48 20.07 -2.76
N ALA A 60 4.26 20.20 -3.30
CA ALA A 60 4.02 20.20 -4.73
C ALA A 60 4.69 21.40 -5.42
N LYS A 61 4.67 22.60 -4.82
CA LYS A 61 5.38 23.79 -5.33
C LYS A 61 6.89 23.59 -5.39
N LEU A 62 7.47 22.82 -4.47
CA LEU A 62 8.89 22.46 -4.44
C LEU A 62 9.22 21.25 -5.32
N GLY A 63 8.24 20.65 -6.02
CA GLY A 63 8.44 19.49 -6.87
C GLY A 63 8.55 18.15 -6.14
N TYR A 64 8.19 18.08 -4.85
CA TYR A 64 8.24 16.86 -4.06
C TYR A 64 6.92 16.09 -4.09
N THR A 65 7.03 14.75 -4.10
CA THR A 65 5.89 13.84 -3.98
C THR A 65 5.98 13.09 -2.64
N ALA A 66 5.00 13.33 -1.77
CA ALA A 66 4.84 12.61 -0.52
C ALA A 66 3.79 11.52 -0.69
N PHE A 67 4.02 10.35 -0.09
CA PHE A 67 3.05 9.27 -0.06
C PHE A 67 3.24 8.41 1.20
N ILE A 68 2.17 7.76 1.65
CA ILE A 68 2.25 6.75 2.73
C ILE A 68 2.40 5.38 2.08
N PRO A 69 3.46 4.61 2.41
CA PRO A 69 3.63 3.28 1.85
C PRO A 69 2.43 2.36 2.16
N SER A 70 1.93 1.64 1.16
CA SER A 70 0.73 0.79 1.27
C SER A 70 0.84 -0.25 2.40
N HIS A 71 2.03 -0.83 2.59
CA HIS A 71 2.31 -1.78 3.66
C HIS A 71 2.28 -1.17 5.08
N LYS A 72 2.11 0.15 5.23
CA LYS A 72 1.84 0.80 6.53
C LYS A 72 0.35 1.07 6.75
N VAL A 73 -0.45 1.02 5.67
CA VAL A 73 -1.89 1.33 5.68
C VAL A 73 -2.73 0.05 5.77
N PHE A 74 -2.36 -1.00 5.04
CA PHE A 74 -3.13 -2.24 4.98
C PHE A 74 -2.29 -3.51 4.86
N ARG A 75 -2.92 -4.64 5.18
CA ARG A 75 -2.43 -6.00 4.95
C ARG A 75 -3.38 -6.75 4.04
N GLN A 76 -2.83 -7.64 3.22
CA GLN A 76 -3.61 -8.47 2.31
C GLN A 76 -3.55 -9.92 2.76
N GLY A 77 -4.72 -10.55 2.85
CA GLY A 77 -4.84 -11.96 3.15
C GLY A 77 -5.73 -12.66 2.12
N ILE A 78 -5.58 -13.97 1.99
CA ILE A 78 -6.44 -14.81 1.20
C ILE A 78 -7.22 -15.77 2.08
N ILE A 79 -8.49 -15.97 1.72
CA ILE A 79 -9.30 -17.09 2.18
C ILE A 79 -9.56 -18.03 1.01
N ARG A 80 -9.64 -19.32 1.30
CA ARG A 80 -9.87 -20.39 0.31
C ARG A 80 -11.15 -21.14 0.67
N GLY A 81 -11.74 -21.79 -0.33
CA GLY A 81 -12.91 -22.64 -0.14
C GLY A 81 -14.25 -21.91 -0.24
N VAL A 82 -14.26 -20.65 -0.73
CA VAL A 82 -15.52 -19.93 -0.94
C VAL A 82 -16.05 -20.25 -2.33
N PRO A 83 -17.24 -20.87 -2.46
CA PRO A 83 -17.82 -21.23 -3.75
C PRO A 83 -17.93 -20.03 -4.71
N THR A 84 -17.87 -20.29 -6.01
CA THR A 84 -18.06 -19.27 -7.06
C THR A 84 -19.52 -18.83 -7.20
N SER A 85 -20.46 -19.58 -6.64
CA SER A 85 -21.87 -19.20 -6.54
C SER A 85 -22.08 -17.98 -5.63
N VAL A 86 -21.19 -17.76 -4.66
CA VAL A 86 -21.28 -16.61 -3.75
C VAL A 86 -20.86 -15.34 -4.50
N SER A 87 -21.81 -14.43 -4.67
CA SER A 87 -21.58 -13.17 -5.39
C SER A 87 -20.76 -12.16 -4.58
N ASP A 88 -20.17 -11.18 -5.24
CA ASP A 88 -19.43 -10.12 -4.55
C ASP A 88 -20.34 -9.26 -3.65
N ALA A 89 -21.63 -9.14 -3.97
CA ALA A 89 -22.62 -8.45 -3.14
C ALA A 89 -22.91 -9.22 -1.83
N GLU A 90 -23.00 -10.55 -1.90
CA GLU A 90 -23.17 -11.41 -0.73
C GLU A 90 -21.92 -11.39 0.16
N LEU A 91 -20.73 -11.39 -0.44
CA LEU A 91 -19.48 -11.25 0.30
C LEU A 91 -19.45 -9.92 1.06
N LYS A 92 -19.85 -8.82 0.43
CA LYS A 92 -19.83 -7.50 1.05
C LYS A 92 -20.73 -7.41 2.29
N SER A 93 -21.87 -8.10 2.27
CA SER A 93 -22.87 -8.04 3.35
C SER A 93 -22.60 -9.03 4.48
N ASN A 94 -22.01 -10.19 4.19
CA ASN A 94 -21.87 -11.29 5.16
C ASN A 94 -20.46 -11.49 5.70
N LEU A 95 -19.45 -10.84 5.11
CA LEU A 95 -18.07 -10.95 5.57
C LEU A 95 -17.84 -10.10 6.82
N ARG A 96 -17.40 -10.73 7.91
CA ARG A 96 -17.16 -10.14 9.21
C ARG A 96 -15.72 -10.39 9.66
N SER A 97 -15.09 -9.36 10.22
CA SER A 97 -13.73 -9.45 10.74
C SER A 97 -13.51 -8.49 11.90
N SER A 98 -12.52 -8.77 12.75
CA SER A 98 -12.15 -7.91 13.86
C SER A 98 -11.50 -6.59 13.42
N ALA A 99 -10.83 -6.57 12.27
CA ALA A 99 -10.32 -5.35 11.63
C ALA A 99 -11.25 -4.87 10.52
N LYS A 100 -11.20 -3.58 10.20
CA LYS A 100 -11.96 -3.00 9.09
C LYS A 100 -11.49 -3.57 7.76
N ILE A 101 -12.42 -4.10 6.96
CA ILE A 101 -12.17 -4.53 5.59
C ILE A 101 -12.21 -3.29 4.68
N ILE A 102 -11.12 -3.06 3.93
CA ILE A 102 -11.03 -1.95 2.98
C ILE A 102 -11.63 -2.36 1.64
N ASP A 103 -11.30 -3.57 1.20
CA ASP A 103 -11.60 -4.05 -0.15
C ASP A 103 -11.46 -5.58 -0.18
N PHE A 104 -12.14 -6.24 -1.11
CA PHE A 104 -11.96 -7.66 -1.37
C PHE A 104 -12.09 -7.93 -2.87
N LYS A 105 -11.40 -8.96 -3.34
CA LYS A 105 -11.39 -9.35 -4.75
C LYS A 105 -11.28 -10.85 -4.89
N ARG A 106 -12.21 -11.45 -5.64
CA ARG A 106 -12.09 -12.85 -6.07
C ARG A 106 -10.93 -13.00 -7.05
N LEU A 107 -10.08 -14.00 -6.82
CA LEU A 107 -8.95 -14.29 -7.69
C LEU A 107 -9.40 -15.16 -8.86
N ASN A 108 -8.90 -14.85 -10.05
CA ASN A 108 -9.16 -15.65 -11.26
C ASN A 108 -8.01 -16.63 -11.50
N ARG A 109 -8.36 -17.81 -11.99
CA ARG A 109 -7.43 -18.82 -12.47
C ARG A 109 -7.37 -18.73 -13.99
N ARG A 110 -6.15 -18.76 -14.54
CA ARG A 110 -5.93 -18.92 -15.98
C ARG A 110 -6.21 -20.36 -16.36
N MET A 111 -7.10 -20.57 -17.31
CA MET A 111 -7.41 -21.86 -17.92
C MET A 111 -7.13 -21.76 -19.42
N THR A 112 -6.67 -22.84 -20.03
CA THR A 112 -6.53 -22.94 -21.48
C THR A 112 -7.54 -23.96 -21.96
N ASN A 113 -8.65 -23.48 -22.52
CA ASN A 113 -9.68 -24.33 -23.10
C ASN A 113 -9.58 -24.23 -24.61
N ASN A 114 -9.35 -25.36 -25.30
CA ASN A 114 -9.29 -25.43 -26.76
C ASN A 114 -8.31 -24.42 -27.42
N GLY A 115 -7.17 -24.16 -26.77
CA GLY A 115 -6.15 -23.21 -27.25
C GLY A 115 -6.44 -21.74 -26.92
N ILE A 116 -7.62 -21.41 -26.38
CA ILE A 116 -7.99 -20.06 -25.95
C ILE A 116 -7.71 -19.91 -24.45
N VAL A 117 -7.06 -18.81 -24.09
CA VAL A 117 -6.75 -18.47 -22.70
C VAL A 117 -7.94 -17.75 -22.08
N GLU A 118 -8.59 -18.39 -21.11
CA GLU A 118 -9.72 -17.83 -20.37
C GLU A 118 -9.35 -17.62 -18.89
N TYR A 119 -9.97 -16.63 -18.25
CA TYR A 119 -9.78 -16.34 -16.84
C TYR A 119 -11.07 -16.64 -16.08
N THR A 120 -11.11 -17.77 -15.39
CA THR A 120 -12.29 -18.20 -14.64
C THR A 120 -12.17 -17.83 -13.15
N PRO A 121 -13.26 -17.44 -12.48
CA PRO A 121 -13.23 -17.14 -11.06
C PRO A 121 -12.86 -18.38 -10.24
N SER A 122 -11.98 -18.22 -9.25
CA SER A 122 -11.61 -19.30 -8.33
C SER A 122 -12.37 -19.23 -7.01
N THR A 123 -12.15 -20.23 -6.17
CA THR A 123 -12.68 -20.29 -4.79
C THR A 123 -11.85 -19.49 -3.77
N THR A 124 -10.89 -18.70 -4.26
CA THR A 124 -9.98 -17.89 -3.43
C THR A 124 -10.33 -16.42 -3.52
N ILE A 125 -10.45 -15.77 -2.36
CA ILE A 125 -10.75 -14.35 -2.24
C ILE A 125 -9.59 -13.67 -1.54
N ASN A 126 -9.09 -12.59 -2.13
CA ASN A 126 -8.11 -11.70 -1.52
C ASN A 126 -8.85 -10.58 -0.77
N ILE A 127 -8.50 -10.34 0.48
CA ILE A 127 -9.12 -9.37 1.37
C ILE A 127 -8.04 -8.38 1.82
N LYS A 128 -8.34 -7.09 1.74
CA LYS A 128 -7.50 -6.00 2.28
C LYS A 128 -8.04 -5.60 3.65
N PHE A 129 -7.22 -5.78 4.68
CA PHE A 129 -7.50 -5.38 6.05
C PHE A 129 -6.80 -4.06 6.36
N ALA A 130 -7.52 -3.12 6.97
CA ALA A 130 -6.93 -1.90 7.48
C ALA A 130 -5.97 -2.21 8.63
N GLY A 131 -4.82 -1.53 8.64
CA GLY A 131 -3.80 -1.68 9.66
C GLY A 131 -2.58 -2.50 9.21
N GLN A 132 -1.70 -2.78 10.17
CA GLN A 132 -0.39 -3.38 9.92
C GLN A 132 -0.32 -4.86 10.30
N ILE A 133 -1.37 -5.38 10.95
CA ILE A 133 -1.48 -6.76 11.43
C ILE A 133 -2.35 -7.56 10.46
N LEU A 134 -1.86 -8.73 10.05
CA LEU A 134 -2.66 -9.68 9.29
C LEU A 134 -3.52 -10.49 10.27
N LEU A 135 -4.84 -10.48 10.05
CA LEU A 135 -5.76 -11.31 10.83
C LEU A 135 -5.52 -12.79 10.54
N LYS A 136 -5.77 -13.65 11.54
CA LYS A 136 -5.69 -15.11 11.39
C LYS A 136 -7.00 -15.70 10.84
N TYR A 137 -8.13 -15.07 11.13
CA TYR A 137 -9.45 -15.57 10.80
C TYR A 137 -10.36 -14.44 10.32
N VAL A 138 -11.28 -14.78 9.43
CA VAL A 138 -12.46 -13.98 9.09
C VAL A 138 -13.68 -14.89 9.10
N SER A 139 -14.84 -14.32 9.42
CA SER A 139 -16.10 -15.06 9.37
C SER A 139 -16.86 -14.67 8.11
N LEU A 140 -17.35 -15.67 7.37
CA LEU A 140 -18.30 -15.46 6.29
C LEU A 140 -19.58 -16.19 6.69
N TYR A 141 -20.68 -15.45 6.81
CA TYR A 141 -21.89 -15.92 7.47
C TYR A 141 -21.61 -16.28 8.94
N PHE A 142 -21.46 -17.56 9.24
CA PHE A 142 -21.11 -18.11 10.56
C PHE A 142 -19.99 -19.16 10.47
N ASP A 143 -19.37 -19.29 9.29
CA ASP A 143 -18.20 -20.15 9.09
C ASP A 143 -16.91 -19.35 9.31
N MET A 144 -15.89 -20.00 9.87
CA MET A 144 -14.59 -19.39 10.14
C MET A 144 -13.56 -19.81 9.10
N HIS A 145 -13.06 -18.85 8.34
CA HIS A 145 -12.03 -19.08 7.34
C HIS A 145 -10.66 -18.65 7.86
N ASN A 146 -9.68 -19.54 7.71
CA ASN A 146 -8.27 -19.23 7.90
C ASN A 146 -7.79 -18.22 6.86
N VAL A 147 -7.15 -17.16 7.32
CA VAL A 147 -6.53 -16.14 6.48
C VAL A 147 -5.05 -16.44 6.32
N SER A 148 -4.62 -16.68 5.09
CA SER A 148 -3.19 -16.79 4.74
C SER A 148 -2.68 -15.48 4.15
N PRO A 149 -1.38 -15.14 4.29
CA PRO A 149 -0.83 -13.95 3.65
C PRO A 149 -0.96 -14.02 2.13
N PHE A 150 -1.40 -12.94 1.50
CA PHE A 150 -1.35 -12.84 0.04
C PHE A 150 0.08 -12.53 -0.41
N ILE A 151 0.68 -13.47 -1.16
CA ILE A 151 2.00 -13.29 -1.75
C ILE A 151 1.81 -12.97 -3.24
N PRO A 152 2.03 -11.71 -3.68
CA PRO A 152 1.94 -11.38 -5.09
C PRO A 152 3.05 -12.11 -5.86
N ARG A 153 2.74 -12.53 -7.09
CA ARG A 153 3.79 -13.03 -7.99
C ARG A 153 4.77 -11.91 -8.27
N VAL A 154 6.05 -12.23 -8.18
CA VAL A 154 7.15 -11.34 -8.57
C VAL A 154 6.94 -10.93 -10.03
N LYS A 155 6.90 -9.62 -10.29
CA LYS A 155 6.73 -9.07 -11.64
C LYS A 155 7.85 -8.08 -11.88
N THR A 156 8.60 -8.29 -12.95
CA THR A 156 9.62 -7.33 -13.38
C THR A 156 8.99 -6.32 -14.31
N CYS A 157 9.18 -5.03 -14.05
CA CYS A 157 8.81 -4.00 -15.02
C CYS A 157 9.74 -4.07 -16.23
N PHE A 158 9.22 -4.34 -17.43
CA PHE A 158 10.04 -4.42 -18.64
C PHE A 158 10.58 -3.06 -19.12
N SER A 159 10.10 -1.95 -18.57
CA SER A 159 10.62 -0.61 -18.86
C SER A 159 11.79 -0.21 -17.95
N CYS A 160 11.74 -0.55 -16.66
CA CYS A 160 12.75 -0.11 -15.69
C CYS A 160 13.49 -1.25 -14.96
N PHE A 161 13.20 -2.50 -15.30
CA PHE A 161 13.76 -3.73 -14.73
C PHE A 161 13.68 -3.86 -13.20
N ARG A 162 12.93 -2.96 -12.54
CA ARG A 162 12.67 -3.05 -11.11
C ARG A 162 11.63 -4.15 -10.85
N ILE A 163 11.90 -4.94 -9.83
CA ILE A 163 11.05 -6.00 -9.28
C ILE A 163 10.08 -5.44 -8.25
#